data_AF-A0A371CH75-F1
#
_entry.id   AF-A0A371CH75-F1
#
_cell.length_a   1.000
_cell.length_b   1.000
_cell.length_c   1.000
_cell.angle_alpha   90.00
_cell.angle_beta   90.00
_cell.angle_gamma   90.00
#
_symmetry.space_group_name_H-M   'P 1'
#
loop_
_entity.id
_entity.type
_entity.pdbx_description
1 polymer ?
#
loop_
_entity_poly.entity_id
_entity_poly.type
_entity_poly.pdbx_seq_one_letter_code
_entity_poly.pdbx_strand_id
1 'polypeptide(L)'
;MNSICSARLPYLASWWLMLSAACPSIALYETCSPSAATSSYGVLLHSPTGTVDLCWRRRLLVGVPTLRGPGPKAPDISSVLLNKDRISHKLQKVRAEAKSTKGGDSLNLDEFAAFNADNPGLVVNSIVGKITVISIQQPLMLAELVKEMVVTSEPVNGVVSDTAHCTWLLETVELLVGFLSYTNGATAKHYQHHFFALFKSIAQERARQGWDASGDEHFGTVVDFSEAEHLGFIAAFVQFQQSQGSTRTTDDLKAAAEGLLKGCKQHFRTGIARLTRMGGVILQGEDKQFRRLTKALLNTKDLDVFYTTGKKIIKDFPKVAPWFEWWMRPEHASMLFESQ
;
A
#
# COMPACT_ATOMS: atom_id res chain seq x y z
N MET A 1 15.06 -12.02 41.15
CA MET A 1 14.94 -11.99 39.68
C MET A 1 13.50 -11.64 39.31
N ASN A 2 13.17 -10.36 39.39
CA ASN A 2 11.93 -9.74 38.96
C ASN A 2 12.33 -8.30 38.61
N SER A 3 11.91 -7.80 37.44
CA SER A 3 12.03 -6.40 36.93
C SER A 3 12.76 -6.25 35.59
N ILE A 4 12.12 -6.60 34.47
CA ILE A 4 12.44 -6.02 33.13
C ILE A 4 11.18 -5.65 32.30
N CYS A 5 9.94 -5.83 32.79
CA CYS A 5 8.73 -5.60 31.96
C CYS A 5 8.06 -4.21 32.06
N SER A 6 8.70 -3.16 32.59
CA SER A 6 8.02 -1.86 32.84
C SER A 6 8.51 -0.66 32.02
N ALA A 7 9.19 -0.85 30.88
CA ALA A 7 9.76 0.28 30.13
C ALA A 7 9.61 0.18 28.60
N ARG A 8 8.39 0.05 28.08
CA ARG A 8 8.12 0.19 26.61
C ARG A 8 6.76 0.85 26.25
N LEU A 9 6.16 1.62 27.16
CA LEU A 9 4.83 2.22 26.96
C LEU A 9 4.74 3.73 26.62
N PRO A 10 5.77 4.61 26.76
CA PRO A 10 5.57 6.04 26.49
C PRO A 10 5.67 6.45 25.00
N TYR A 11 6.24 5.62 24.11
CA TYR A 11 6.52 6.03 22.73
C TYR A 11 5.29 6.03 21.79
N LEU A 12 4.27 5.23 22.08
CA LEU A 12 3.06 5.12 21.25
C LEU A 12 2.08 6.29 21.40
N ALA A 13 2.07 6.96 22.56
CA ALA A 13 1.14 8.05 22.85
C ALA A 13 1.57 9.38 22.20
N SER A 14 2.88 9.68 22.17
CA SER A 14 3.43 10.85 21.49
C SER A 14 3.30 10.74 19.96
N TRP A 15 3.39 9.52 19.43
CA TRP A 15 3.15 9.19 18.01
C TRP A 15 1.71 9.54 17.58
N TRP A 16 0.73 9.31 18.46
CA TRP A 16 -0.69 9.57 18.20
C TRP A 16 -1.02 11.06 18.09
N LEU A 17 -0.40 11.92 18.89
CA LEU A 17 -0.63 13.37 18.87
C LEU A 17 0.00 14.05 17.64
N MET A 18 1.21 13.66 17.25
CA MET A 18 1.90 14.24 16.09
C MET A 18 1.30 13.80 14.75
N LEU A 19 0.97 12.51 14.59
CA LEU A 19 0.33 12.05 13.36
C LEU A 19 -1.12 12.49 13.26
N SER A 20 -1.86 12.60 14.36
CA SER A 20 -3.22 13.16 14.31
C SER A 20 -3.25 14.66 13.97
N ALA A 21 -2.17 15.39 14.26
CA ALA A 21 -2.01 16.79 13.88
C ALA A 21 -1.50 16.97 12.43
N ALA A 22 -0.63 16.09 11.94
CA ALA A 22 -0.03 16.19 10.61
C ALA A 22 -0.74 15.39 9.50
N CYS A 23 -1.47 14.31 9.85
CA CYS A 23 -2.21 13.47 8.89
C CYS A 23 -3.23 12.57 9.63
N PRO A 24 -4.53 12.94 9.70
CA PRO A 24 -5.55 12.22 10.49
C PRO A 24 -5.92 10.82 9.95
N SER A 25 -5.03 10.12 9.25
CA SER A 25 -5.32 8.95 8.40
C SER A 25 -4.51 7.69 8.74
N ILE A 26 -3.78 7.62 9.86
CA ILE A 26 -2.95 6.45 10.21
C ILE A 26 -3.60 5.57 11.28
N ALA A 27 -3.71 4.26 11.01
CA ALA A 27 -4.01 3.23 12.00
C ALA A 27 -3.13 1.99 11.77
N LEU A 28 -2.41 1.55 12.80
CA LEU A 28 -1.76 0.23 12.85
C LEU A 28 -2.60 -0.68 13.77
N TYR A 29 -2.73 -1.95 13.41
CA TYR A 29 -3.36 -2.99 14.23
C TYR A 29 -2.33 -4.05 14.61
N GLU A 30 -2.41 -4.56 15.85
CA GLU A 30 -1.78 -5.82 16.27
C GLU A 30 -2.90 -6.86 16.47
N THR A 31 -2.75 -8.04 15.86
CA THR A 31 -3.51 -9.24 16.24
C THR A 31 -2.52 -10.30 16.70
N CYS A 32 -2.99 -11.18 17.59
CA CYS A 32 -2.22 -12.32 18.07
C CYS A 32 -3.16 -13.52 18.10
N SER A 33 -2.88 -14.56 17.30
CA SER A 33 -3.40 -15.91 17.53
C SER A 33 -2.34 -16.97 17.19
N PRO A 34 -2.20 -18.05 17.98
CA PRO A 34 -1.16 -19.04 17.79
C PRO A 34 -1.66 -20.18 16.88
N SER A 35 -1.53 -20.03 15.56
CA SER A 35 -1.23 -21.13 14.62
C SER A 35 -1.44 -20.70 13.18
N ALA A 36 -0.52 -21.17 12.32
CA ALA A 36 -0.55 -21.23 10.87
C ALA A 36 -0.06 -19.99 10.09
N ALA A 37 0.83 -20.31 9.15
CA ALA A 37 1.62 -19.50 8.22
C ALA A 37 1.03 -18.13 7.82
N THR A 38 1.84 -17.09 8.03
CA THR A 38 1.49 -15.68 7.86
C THR A 38 2.12 -15.06 6.58
N SER A 39 1.32 -14.26 5.88
CA SER A 39 1.73 -13.41 4.75
C SER A 39 1.73 -11.94 5.18
N SER A 40 2.72 -11.16 4.75
CA SER A 40 2.96 -9.76 5.17
C SER A 40 2.80 -8.78 4.01
N TYR A 41 2.39 -7.54 4.29
CA TYR A 41 2.06 -6.55 3.25
C TYR A 41 2.54 -5.13 3.62
N GLY A 42 3.10 -4.40 2.67
CA GLY A 42 3.42 -2.97 2.81
C GLY A 42 2.17 -2.08 2.74
N VAL A 43 2.27 -0.84 3.24
CA VAL A 43 1.17 0.13 3.19
C VAL A 43 1.69 1.47 2.69
N LEU A 44 1.23 1.89 1.51
CA LEU A 44 1.33 3.28 1.08
C LEU A 44 0.02 3.98 1.45
N LEU A 45 0.10 5.11 2.15
CA LEU A 45 -1.09 5.89 2.51
C LEU A 45 -1.26 7.05 1.53
N HIS A 46 -2.17 6.89 0.58
CA HIS A 46 -2.76 8.01 -0.15
C HIS A 46 -4.20 8.23 0.31
N SER A 47 -4.56 9.49 0.61
CA SER A 47 -5.90 9.83 1.09
C SER A 47 -6.65 10.71 0.08
N PRO A 48 -7.62 10.17 -0.67
CA PRO A 48 -8.72 10.96 -1.19
C PRO A 48 -9.58 11.43 -0.01
N THR A 49 -9.85 12.72 0.06
CA THR A 49 -10.46 13.43 1.20
C THR A 49 -11.85 12.94 1.66
N GLY A 50 -12.47 11.94 1.00
CA GLY A 50 -13.83 11.47 1.28
C GLY A 50 -13.96 10.14 2.03
N THR A 51 -13.08 9.16 1.82
CA THR A 51 -13.27 7.77 2.29
C THR A 51 -12.88 7.58 3.76
N VAL A 52 -11.89 8.34 4.21
CA VAL A 52 -11.31 8.28 5.57
C VAL A 52 -12.29 8.77 6.64
N ASP A 53 -13.17 9.71 6.28
CA ASP A 53 -14.09 10.34 7.22
C ASP A 53 -15.20 9.38 7.69
N LEU A 54 -15.60 8.42 6.85
CA LEU A 54 -16.56 7.39 7.21
C LEU A 54 -15.98 6.37 8.22
N CYS A 55 -14.69 6.07 8.12
CA CYS A 55 -14.01 5.11 9.00
C CYS A 55 -13.88 5.65 10.43
N TRP A 56 -13.48 6.93 10.58
CA TRP A 56 -13.34 7.56 11.89
C TRP A 56 -14.67 7.81 12.61
N ARG A 57 -15.72 8.24 11.88
CA ARG A 57 -17.06 8.41 12.45
C ARG A 57 -17.57 7.11 13.08
N ARG A 58 -17.32 5.98 12.41
CA ARG A 58 -17.68 4.66 12.93
C ARG A 58 -16.85 4.29 14.16
N ARG A 59 -15.52 4.49 14.13
CA ARG A 59 -14.62 4.19 15.26
C ARG A 59 -14.92 5.03 16.50
N LEU A 60 -15.27 6.31 16.36
CA LEU A 60 -15.68 7.15 17.49
C LEU A 60 -17.01 6.69 18.10
N LEU A 61 -17.91 6.14 17.27
CA LEU A 61 -19.20 5.62 17.74
C LEU A 61 -19.04 4.25 18.44
N VAL A 62 -18.22 3.36 17.88
CA VAL A 62 -18.13 1.96 18.33
C VAL A 62 -16.92 1.66 19.21
N GLY A 63 -15.98 2.60 19.34
CA GLY A 63 -14.69 2.43 20.00
C GLY A 63 -13.60 2.00 19.01
N VAL A 64 -12.37 2.50 19.22
CA VAL A 64 -11.20 2.02 18.47
C VAL A 64 -10.92 0.59 18.94
N PRO A 65 -10.90 -0.42 18.06
CA PRO A 65 -10.60 -1.79 18.48
C PRO A 65 -9.22 -1.85 19.16
N THR A 66 -9.13 -2.48 20.33
CA THR A 66 -7.88 -2.76 21.04
C THR A 66 -7.80 -4.24 21.40
N LEU A 67 -6.62 -4.71 21.82
CA LEU A 67 -6.41 -6.07 22.34
C LEU A 67 -7.32 -6.43 23.52
N ARG A 68 -7.90 -5.43 24.22
CA ARG A 68 -8.79 -5.62 25.37
C ARG A 68 -10.27 -5.38 25.03
N GLY A 69 -10.61 -5.35 23.74
CA GLY A 69 -11.93 -4.98 23.23
C GLY A 69 -11.99 -3.54 22.72
N PRO A 70 -13.19 -3.04 22.39
CA PRO A 70 -13.34 -1.67 21.91
C PRO A 70 -12.87 -0.68 22.98
N GLY A 71 -11.95 0.19 22.60
CA GLY A 71 -11.52 1.32 23.42
C GLY A 71 -12.65 2.34 23.63
N PRO A 72 -12.36 3.43 24.37
CA PRO A 72 -13.35 4.44 24.72
C PRO A 72 -14.10 4.99 23.51
N LYS A 73 -15.42 5.15 23.66
CA LYS A 73 -16.32 5.62 22.61
C LYS A 73 -16.81 7.02 22.93
N ALA A 74 -17.15 7.80 21.91
CA ALA A 74 -17.74 9.12 22.08
C ALA A 74 -19.05 9.07 22.91
N PRO A 75 -19.93 8.06 22.76
CA PRO A 75 -21.10 7.89 23.63
C PRO A 75 -20.78 7.71 25.11
N ASP A 76 -19.60 7.16 25.47
CA ASP A 76 -19.19 6.97 26.87
C ASP A 76 -18.92 8.31 27.56
N ILE A 77 -18.59 9.35 26.77
CA ILE A 77 -18.39 10.72 27.25
C ILE A 77 -19.74 11.45 27.35
N SER A 78 -20.63 11.23 26.37
CA SER A 78 -21.97 11.83 26.37
C SER A 78 -22.92 11.06 25.47
N SER A 79 -24.10 10.71 25.99
CA SER A 79 -25.19 10.05 25.23
C SER A 79 -25.60 10.82 23.98
N VAL A 80 -25.40 12.13 23.98
CA VAL A 80 -25.60 13.04 22.86
C VAL A 80 -24.73 12.70 21.64
N LEU A 81 -23.59 12.04 21.85
CA LEU A 81 -22.67 11.60 20.81
C LEU A 81 -23.03 10.20 20.25
N LEU A 82 -24.19 9.64 20.59
CA LEU A 82 -24.78 8.52 19.84
C LEU A 82 -25.20 8.94 18.42
N ASN A 83 -25.47 10.23 18.21
CA ASN A 83 -25.83 10.76 16.90
C ASN A 83 -24.57 10.96 16.03
N LYS A 84 -24.50 10.19 14.93
CA LYS A 84 -23.40 10.24 13.96
C LYS A 84 -23.16 11.64 13.38
N ASP A 85 -24.21 12.39 13.09
CA ASP A 85 -24.09 13.75 12.52
C ASP A 85 -23.52 14.71 13.55
N ARG A 86 -23.85 14.52 14.83
CA ARG A 86 -23.31 15.32 15.93
C ARG A 86 -21.84 15.01 16.21
N ILE A 87 -21.43 13.73 16.12
CA ILE A 87 -20.00 13.35 16.09
C ILE A 87 -19.31 14.07 14.92
N SER A 88 -19.90 14.03 13.72
CA SER A 88 -19.32 14.63 12.52
C SER A 88 -19.12 16.14 12.68
N HIS A 89 -20.13 16.84 13.19
CA HIS A 89 -20.05 18.28 13.47
C HIS A 89 -18.98 18.60 14.54
N LYS A 90 -18.92 17.82 15.62
CA LYS A 90 -17.91 18.02 16.67
C LYS A 90 -16.49 17.74 16.17
N LEU A 91 -16.31 16.69 15.38
CA LEU A 91 -15.03 16.36 14.75
C LEU A 91 -14.59 17.48 13.79
N GLN A 92 -15.52 18.01 12.99
CA GLN A 92 -15.25 19.15 12.11
C GLN A 92 -14.88 20.40 12.91
N LYS A 93 -15.55 20.66 14.02
CA LYS A 93 -15.25 21.79 14.92
C LYS A 93 -13.86 21.65 15.54
N VAL A 94 -13.53 20.49 16.10
CA VAL A 94 -12.19 20.21 16.66
C VAL A 94 -11.12 20.33 15.59
N ARG A 95 -11.37 19.81 14.37
CA ARG A 95 -10.45 19.98 13.23
C ARG A 95 -10.29 21.43 12.81
N ALA A 96 -11.36 22.22 12.83
CA ALA A 96 -11.31 23.64 12.52
C ALA A 96 -10.54 24.44 13.58
N GLU A 97 -10.66 24.06 14.85
CA GLU A 97 -9.91 24.63 15.98
C GLU A 97 -8.45 24.18 16.00
N ALA A 98 -8.16 22.96 15.56
CA ALA A 98 -6.82 22.39 15.42
C ALA A 98 -6.08 22.84 14.15
N LYS A 99 -6.72 23.60 13.25
CA LYS A 99 -6.03 24.23 12.14
C LYS A 99 -5.05 25.25 12.72
N SER A 100 -3.77 24.89 12.72
CA SER A 100 -2.67 25.86 12.75
C SER A 100 -2.96 26.96 11.71
N THR A 101 -2.42 28.16 11.91
CA THR A 101 -2.50 29.29 10.98
C THR A 101 -2.01 28.97 9.56
N LYS A 102 -1.42 27.79 9.33
CA LYS A 102 -1.17 27.18 8.03
C LYS A 102 -1.97 25.88 7.91
N GLY A 103 -2.79 25.77 6.87
CA GLY A 103 -3.80 24.72 6.68
C GLY A 103 -3.28 23.30 6.92
N GLY A 104 -4.17 22.42 7.37
CA GLY A 104 -3.89 21.04 7.83
C GLY A 104 -3.30 20.06 6.81
N ASP A 105 -2.88 20.53 5.63
CA ASP A 105 -2.13 19.77 4.62
C ASP A 105 -0.65 20.20 4.54
N SER A 106 -0.22 21.18 5.35
CA SER A 106 1.17 21.66 5.34
C SER A 106 2.01 20.94 6.40
N LEU A 107 3.02 20.18 5.95
CA LEU A 107 4.02 19.57 6.81
C LEU A 107 4.77 20.68 7.58
N ASN A 108 4.63 20.71 8.90
CA ASN A 108 5.42 21.59 9.75
C ASN A 108 6.84 21.01 9.91
N LEU A 109 7.82 21.70 9.32
CA LEU A 109 9.21 21.25 9.31
C LEU A 109 9.85 21.23 10.71
N ASP A 110 9.47 22.16 11.59
CA ASP A 110 10.01 22.25 12.94
C ASP A 110 9.50 21.08 13.80
N GLU A 111 8.21 20.76 13.68
CA GLU A 111 7.61 19.58 14.31
C GLU A 111 8.20 18.29 13.75
N PHE A 112 8.38 18.19 12.44
CA PHE A 112 9.01 17.02 11.83
C PHE A 112 10.47 16.84 12.29
N ALA A 113 11.23 17.93 12.39
CA ALA A 113 12.60 17.89 12.89
C ALA A 113 12.65 17.43 14.36
N ALA A 114 11.76 17.96 15.21
CA ALA A 114 11.62 17.52 16.59
C ALA A 114 11.24 16.04 16.68
N PHE A 115 10.27 15.59 15.88
CA PHE A 115 9.87 14.19 15.79
C PHE A 115 11.05 13.27 15.46
N ASN A 116 11.85 13.64 14.45
CA ASN A 116 12.98 12.85 14.02
C ASN A 116 14.09 12.80 15.09
N ALA A 117 14.30 13.90 15.81
CA ALA A 117 15.25 13.95 16.93
C ALA A 117 14.80 13.05 18.09
N ASP A 118 13.49 13.03 18.39
CA ASP A 118 12.91 12.22 19.47
C ASP A 118 12.80 10.72 19.12
N ASN A 119 12.83 10.38 17.83
CA ASN A 119 12.65 9.01 17.32
C ASN A 119 13.81 8.61 16.40
N PRO A 120 15.06 8.54 16.90
CA PRO A 120 16.21 8.24 16.08
C PRO A 120 16.09 6.85 15.43
N GLY A 121 16.35 6.79 14.12
CA GLY A 121 16.28 5.56 13.32
C GLY A 121 14.88 5.17 12.85
N LEU A 122 13.83 5.89 13.26
CA LEU A 122 12.47 5.64 12.78
C LEU A 122 12.24 6.22 11.38
N VAL A 123 12.77 7.41 11.09
CA VAL A 123 12.74 8.01 9.75
C VAL A 123 13.93 7.46 8.97
N VAL A 124 13.65 6.60 7.98
CA VAL A 124 14.67 5.93 7.17
C VAL A 124 15.01 6.68 5.89
N ASN A 125 14.11 7.56 5.43
CA ASN A 125 14.37 8.46 4.31
C ASN A 125 13.48 9.71 4.40
N SER A 126 14.02 10.89 4.09
CA SER A 126 13.25 12.13 4.06
C SER A 126 13.69 13.03 2.91
N ILE A 127 12.77 13.33 2.02
CA ILE A 127 12.94 14.32 0.95
C ILE A 127 11.82 15.32 1.14
N VAL A 128 12.16 16.60 1.32
CA VAL A 128 11.17 17.66 1.54
C VAL A 128 11.40 18.79 0.54
N GLY A 129 10.33 19.20 -0.13
CA GLY A 129 10.37 20.21 -1.18
C GLY A 129 9.15 20.11 -2.08
N LYS A 130 9.31 20.45 -3.37
CA LYS A 130 8.23 20.31 -4.37
C LYS A 130 7.71 18.87 -4.44
N ILE A 131 8.63 17.91 -4.36
CA ILE A 131 8.34 16.49 -4.16
C ILE A 131 8.72 16.19 -2.71
N THR A 132 7.74 15.83 -1.89
CA THR A 132 7.95 15.47 -0.49
C THR A 132 7.60 14.00 -0.30
N VAL A 133 8.58 13.23 0.16
CA VAL A 133 8.44 11.81 0.50
C VAL A 133 9.18 11.57 1.81
N ILE A 134 8.46 11.17 2.84
CA ILE A 134 9.00 10.81 4.15
C ILE A 134 8.69 9.35 4.37
N SER A 135 9.73 8.53 4.56
CA SER A 135 9.60 7.10 4.79
C SER A 135 10.02 6.77 6.20
N ILE A 136 9.19 5.98 6.86
CA ILE A 136 9.37 5.55 8.24
C ILE A 136 9.30 4.04 8.32
N GLN A 137 10.12 3.48 9.20
CA GLN A 137 10.21 2.04 9.38
C GLN A 137 10.65 1.72 10.80
N GLN A 138 9.91 0.83 11.48
CA GLN A 138 10.34 0.30 12.77
C GLN A 138 11.24 -0.94 12.56
N PRO A 139 12.07 -1.31 13.55
CA PRO A 139 12.91 -2.51 13.46
C PRO A 139 12.14 -3.80 13.14
N LEU A 140 10.93 -3.95 13.67
CA LEU A 140 10.07 -5.10 13.35
C LEU A 140 9.64 -5.08 11.88
N MET A 141 9.28 -3.90 11.34
CA MET A 141 8.89 -3.75 9.94
C MET A 141 10.04 -4.12 9.00
N LEU A 142 11.27 -3.73 9.36
CA LEU A 142 12.49 -4.08 8.63
C LEU A 142 12.74 -5.60 8.61
N ALA A 143 12.62 -6.27 9.76
CA ALA A 143 12.83 -7.72 9.87
C ALA A 143 11.86 -8.54 9.00
N GLU A 144 10.68 -7.99 8.70
CA GLU A 144 9.67 -8.64 7.87
C GLU A 144 9.88 -8.42 6.37
N LEU A 145 10.82 -7.57 5.93
CA LEU A 145 11.07 -7.30 4.51
C LEU A 145 11.76 -8.45 3.77
N VAL A 146 12.50 -9.31 4.47
CA VAL A 146 13.27 -10.42 3.89
C VAL A 146 12.96 -11.69 4.67
N LYS A 147 12.44 -12.71 3.97
CA LYS A 147 12.01 -13.98 4.57
C LYS A 147 12.60 -15.16 3.81
N GLU A 148 12.98 -16.18 4.57
CA GLU A 148 13.62 -17.40 4.07
C GLU A 148 12.64 -18.35 3.34
N MET A 149 11.34 -18.27 3.64
CA MET A 149 10.34 -19.11 2.99
C MET A 149 9.98 -18.60 1.59
N VAL A 150 10.36 -19.37 0.58
CA VAL A 150 9.70 -19.34 -0.73
C VAL A 150 8.36 -20.05 -0.57
N VAL A 151 7.25 -19.31 -0.51
CA VAL A 151 5.91 -19.91 -0.58
C VAL A 151 5.71 -20.40 -2.02
N THR A 152 5.96 -21.68 -2.26
CA THR A 152 5.93 -22.29 -3.59
C THR A 152 4.54 -22.35 -4.23
N SER A 153 3.47 -22.04 -3.47
CA SER A 153 2.08 -22.12 -3.94
C SER A 153 1.48 -20.79 -4.40
N GLU A 154 2.04 -19.64 -4.00
CA GLU A 154 1.60 -18.32 -4.47
C GLU A 154 2.79 -17.35 -4.55
N PRO A 155 2.91 -16.56 -5.64
CA PRO A 155 3.93 -15.53 -5.75
C PRO A 155 3.52 -14.38 -4.79
N VAL A 156 4.33 -13.77 -3.95
CA VAL A 156 5.76 -13.40 -3.99
C VAL A 156 6.15 -13.08 -2.52
N ASN A 157 7.41 -13.25 -2.13
CA ASN A 157 8.01 -12.47 -1.03
C ASN A 157 8.11 -10.99 -1.48
N GLY A 158 6.97 -10.36 -1.70
CA GLY A 158 6.87 -9.07 -2.38
C GLY A 158 6.07 -8.07 -1.59
N VAL A 159 6.41 -6.80 -1.79
CA VAL A 159 5.72 -5.69 -1.13
C VAL A 159 4.46 -5.36 -1.91
N VAL A 160 3.37 -5.03 -1.22
CA VAL A 160 2.18 -4.44 -1.85
C VAL A 160 2.20 -2.95 -1.57
N SER A 161 2.17 -2.13 -2.61
CA SER A 161 1.98 -0.69 -2.49
C SER A 161 0.48 -0.38 -2.65
N ASP A 162 0.00 0.54 -1.81
CA ASP A 162 -1.41 0.95 -1.71
C ASP A 162 -2.44 -0.10 -1.21
N THR A 163 -2.44 -0.36 0.10
CA THR A 163 -3.55 -1.05 0.78
C THR A 163 -4.64 -0.09 1.29
N ALA A 164 -4.67 1.17 0.85
CA ALA A 164 -5.64 2.17 1.33
C ALA A 164 -7.11 1.77 1.10
N HIS A 165 -7.35 0.76 0.26
CA HIS A 165 -8.69 0.26 -0.04
C HIS A 165 -9.33 -0.65 1.01
N CYS A 166 -8.68 -0.99 2.14
CA CYS A 166 -9.28 -1.79 3.23
C CYS A 166 -9.91 -3.14 2.80
N THR A 167 -9.73 -3.57 1.54
CA THR A 167 -10.35 -4.75 0.95
C THR A 167 -9.66 -6.06 1.32
N TRP A 168 -8.55 -5.98 2.04
CA TRP A 168 -7.71 -7.11 2.45
C TRP A 168 -8.01 -7.63 3.85
N LEU A 169 -9.07 -7.12 4.49
CA LEU A 169 -9.63 -7.67 5.73
C LEU A 169 -10.37 -8.98 5.42
N LEU A 170 -9.63 -10.01 5.00
CA LEU A 170 -10.09 -11.39 5.10
C LEU A 170 -9.67 -11.92 6.47
N GLU A 171 -10.55 -12.69 7.12
CA GLU A 171 -10.45 -13.18 8.50
C GLU A 171 -9.23 -14.08 8.80
N THR A 172 -8.33 -14.28 7.83
CA THR A 172 -7.25 -15.28 7.87
C THR A 172 -5.85 -14.73 7.61
N VAL A 173 -5.65 -13.42 7.40
CA VAL A 173 -4.31 -12.88 7.07
C VAL A 173 -3.95 -11.70 7.98
N GLU A 174 -2.98 -11.92 8.87
CA GLU A 174 -2.44 -10.87 9.74
C GLU A 174 -1.53 -9.93 8.92
N LEU A 175 -1.99 -8.70 8.71
CA LEU A 175 -1.31 -7.73 7.85
C LEU A 175 -0.20 -6.99 8.64
N LEU A 176 1.03 -7.48 8.55
CA LEU A 176 2.21 -6.79 9.09
C LEU A 176 2.75 -5.76 8.09
N VAL A 177 2.75 -4.48 8.50
CA VAL A 177 3.26 -3.35 7.69
C VAL A 177 4.78 -3.39 7.65
N GLY A 178 5.39 -3.67 6.49
CA GLY A 178 6.86 -3.73 6.35
C GLY A 178 7.54 -2.39 6.07
N PHE A 179 6.80 -1.39 5.58
CA PHE A 179 7.32 -0.08 5.20
C PHE A 179 6.19 0.92 5.04
N LEU A 180 6.41 2.18 5.42
CA LEU A 180 5.40 3.24 5.31
C LEU A 180 6.04 4.53 4.78
N SER A 181 5.36 5.17 3.84
CA SER A 181 5.73 6.51 3.39
C SER A 181 4.55 7.46 3.38
N TYR A 182 4.80 8.69 3.81
CA TYR A 182 4.00 9.87 3.50
C TYR A 182 4.50 10.48 2.18
N THR A 183 3.58 10.86 1.31
CA THR A 183 3.88 11.61 0.08
C THR A 183 2.93 12.80 -0.06
N ASN A 184 3.41 13.94 -0.58
CA ASN A 184 2.56 15.08 -0.92
C ASN A 184 1.98 15.00 -2.35
N GLY A 185 2.06 13.84 -3.00
CA GLY A 185 1.62 13.61 -4.36
C GLY A 185 1.82 12.15 -4.80
N ALA A 186 1.30 11.82 -5.98
CA ALA A 186 1.31 10.47 -6.56
C ALA A 186 1.86 10.48 -8.01
N THR A 187 2.93 11.22 -8.25
CA THR A 187 3.63 11.20 -9.55
C THR A 187 4.73 10.14 -9.55
N ALA A 188 5.22 9.74 -10.73
CA ALA A 188 6.33 8.78 -10.84
C ALA A 188 7.56 9.19 -10.01
N LYS A 189 7.80 10.49 -9.83
CA LYS A 189 8.90 10.98 -9.00
C LYS A 189 8.68 10.72 -7.50
N HIS A 190 7.45 10.80 -7.02
CA HIS A 190 7.13 10.45 -5.63
C HIS A 190 7.35 8.95 -5.40
N TYR A 191 6.82 8.11 -6.30
CA TYR A 191 7.00 6.66 -6.24
C TYR A 191 8.48 6.26 -6.36
N GLN A 192 9.26 6.93 -7.21
CA GLN A 192 10.70 6.70 -7.29
C GLN A 192 11.38 6.86 -5.93
N HIS A 193 11.06 7.92 -5.20
CA HIS A 193 11.65 8.16 -3.88
C HIS A 193 11.16 7.17 -2.82
N HIS A 194 9.89 6.76 -2.88
CA HIS A 194 9.33 5.72 -2.03
C HIS A 194 10.05 4.37 -2.24
N PHE A 195 10.06 3.87 -3.47
CA PHE A 195 10.66 2.57 -3.79
C PHE A 195 12.17 2.57 -3.58
N PHE A 196 12.86 3.67 -3.87
CA PHE A 196 14.30 3.75 -3.61
C PHE A 196 14.62 3.60 -2.12
N ALA A 197 13.83 4.20 -1.24
CA ALA A 197 13.97 4.04 0.20
C ALA A 197 13.63 2.61 0.66
N LEU A 198 12.60 2.01 0.06
CA LEU A 198 12.24 0.60 0.30
C LEU A 198 13.39 -0.35 -0.10
N PHE A 199 13.96 -0.19 -1.29
CA PHE A 199 15.05 -1.04 -1.78
C PHE A 199 16.30 -0.94 -0.90
N LYS A 200 16.65 0.26 -0.44
CA LYS A 200 17.72 0.42 0.57
C LYS A 200 17.43 -0.36 1.85
N SER A 201 16.18 -0.36 2.30
CA SER A 201 15.77 -1.07 3.52
C SER A 201 15.82 -2.60 3.32
N ILE A 202 15.36 -3.09 2.18
CA ILE A 202 15.48 -4.51 1.79
C ILE A 202 16.96 -4.92 1.75
N ALA A 203 17.82 -4.11 1.12
CA ALA A 203 19.24 -4.40 1.02
C ALA A 203 19.95 -4.39 2.38
N GLN A 204 19.59 -3.45 3.26
CA GLN A 204 20.06 -3.42 4.64
C GLN A 204 19.68 -4.69 5.39
N GLU A 205 18.43 -5.15 5.24
CA GLU A 205 17.97 -6.36 5.92
C GLU A 205 18.62 -7.62 5.36
N ARG A 206 18.78 -7.73 4.04
CA ARG A 206 19.55 -8.81 3.40
C ARG A 206 20.96 -8.90 3.96
N ALA A 207 21.66 -7.77 4.04
CA ALA A 207 23.02 -7.72 4.59
C ALA A 207 23.04 -8.13 6.08
N ARG A 208 22.05 -7.69 6.86
CA ARG A 208 21.90 -8.07 8.28
C ARG A 208 21.69 -9.56 8.48
N GLN A 209 20.91 -10.19 7.60
CA GLN A 209 20.62 -11.62 7.63
C GLN A 209 21.67 -12.48 6.90
N GLY A 210 22.68 -11.88 6.25
CA GLY A 210 23.74 -12.61 5.55
C GLY A 210 23.33 -13.19 4.18
N TRP A 211 22.31 -12.63 3.54
CA TRP A 211 21.86 -13.05 2.21
C TRP A 211 22.80 -12.58 1.10
N ASP A 212 22.83 -13.33 0.01
CA ASP A 212 23.49 -12.91 -1.23
C ASP A 212 22.79 -11.66 -1.81
N ALA A 213 23.58 -10.63 -2.10
CA ALA A 213 23.11 -9.39 -2.68
C ALA A 213 23.00 -9.43 -4.21
N SER A 214 23.41 -10.53 -4.86
CA SER A 214 23.41 -10.66 -6.32
C SER A 214 22.01 -10.84 -6.93
N GLY A 215 21.06 -11.38 -6.16
CA GLY A 215 19.70 -11.68 -6.59
C GLY A 215 18.75 -10.48 -6.51
N ASP A 216 17.82 -10.38 -7.46
CA ASP A 216 16.83 -9.29 -7.49
C ASP A 216 15.47 -9.68 -6.89
N GLU A 217 15.25 -10.96 -6.56
CA GLU A 217 13.96 -11.55 -6.24
C GLU A 217 13.21 -10.87 -5.08
N HIS A 218 13.90 -10.48 -4.02
CA HIS A 218 13.26 -9.78 -2.89
C HIS A 218 12.82 -8.34 -3.20
N PHE A 219 13.17 -7.78 -4.37
CA PHE A 219 12.63 -6.49 -4.81
C PHE A 219 11.29 -6.63 -5.54
N GLY A 220 10.84 -7.87 -5.80
CA GLY A 220 9.53 -8.15 -6.39
C GLY A 220 8.42 -7.43 -5.64
N THR A 221 7.54 -6.75 -6.38
CA THR A 221 6.48 -5.92 -5.78
C THR A 221 5.19 -6.10 -6.58
N VAL A 222 4.08 -6.18 -5.86
CA VAL A 222 2.75 -6.09 -6.45
C VAL A 222 2.29 -4.65 -6.34
N VAL A 223 2.20 -3.98 -7.48
CA VAL A 223 1.81 -2.57 -7.56
C VAL A 223 0.33 -2.42 -7.92
N ASP A 224 -0.25 -1.29 -7.54
CA ASP A 224 -1.46 -0.81 -8.17
C ASP A 224 -1.16 -0.47 -9.64
N PHE A 225 -2.18 -0.52 -10.48
CA PHE A 225 -2.01 -0.39 -11.92
C PHE A 225 -1.78 1.06 -12.38
N SER A 226 -1.26 1.94 -11.52
CA SER A 226 -0.96 3.29 -11.93
C SER A 226 0.34 3.35 -12.73
N GLU A 227 0.29 4.03 -13.87
CA GLU A 227 1.47 4.29 -14.72
C GLU A 227 2.55 5.06 -13.94
N ALA A 228 2.14 5.94 -13.03
CA ALA A 228 3.05 6.67 -12.15
C ALA A 228 3.83 5.71 -11.23
N GLU A 229 3.16 4.74 -10.61
CA GLU A 229 3.81 3.78 -9.73
C GLU A 229 4.76 2.86 -10.49
N HIS A 230 4.31 2.33 -11.64
CA HIS A 230 5.12 1.51 -12.54
C HIS A 230 6.43 2.23 -12.96
N LEU A 231 6.31 3.46 -13.49
CA LEU A 231 7.47 4.25 -13.90
C LEU A 231 8.36 4.63 -12.70
N GLY A 232 7.77 4.90 -11.54
CA GLY A 232 8.49 5.20 -10.31
C GLY A 232 9.31 4.01 -9.81
N PHE A 233 8.74 2.81 -9.83
CA PHE A 233 9.41 1.57 -9.44
C PHE A 233 10.64 1.30 -10.32
N ILE A 234 10.47 1.32 -11.65
CA ILE A 234 11.57 1.09 -12.60
C ILE A 234 12.69 2.12 -12.37
N ALA A 235 12.34 3.40 -12.27
CA ALA A 235 13.33 4.46 -12.04
C ALA A 235 14.07 4.29 -10.71
N ALA A 236 13.38 3.87 -9.65
CA ALA A 236 13.98 3.59 -8.35
C ALA A 236 14.93 2.39 -8.40
N PHE A 237 14.55 1.33 -9.12
CA PHE A 237 15.33 0.11 -9.19
C PHE A 237 16.63 0.34 -9.94
N VAL A 238 16.56 1.01 -11.10
CA VAL A 238 17.74 1.42 -11.86
C VAL A 238 18.66 2.29 -11.00
N GLN A 239 18.10 3.31 -10.33
CA GLN A 239 18.89 4.19 -9.46
C GLN A 239 19.54 3.42 -8.30
N PHE A 240 18.80 2.52 -7.66
CA PHE A 240 19.29 1.70 -6.56
C PHE A 240 20.46 0.82 -7.01
N GLN A 241 20.30 0.07 -8.09
CA GLN A 241 21.32 -0.84 -8.63
C GLN A 241 22.58 -0.08 -9.06
N GLN A 242 22.43 1.08 -9.71
CA GLN A 242 23.55 1.95 -10.04
C GLN A 242 24.28 2.46 -8.77
N SER A 243 23.54 2.81 -7.72
CA SER A 243 24.14 3.22 -6.44
C SER A 243 24.87 2.09 -5.71
N GLN A 244 24.53 0.83 -6.00
CA GLN A 244 25.23 -0.36 -5.51
C GLN A 244 26.42 -0.78 -6.40
N GLY A 245 26.69 -0.05 -7.49
CA GLY A 245 27.81 -0.34 -8.39
C GLY A 245 27.56 -1.46 -9.40
N SER A 246 26.30 -1.74 -9.73
CA SER A 246 25.94 -2.73 -10.76
C SER A 246 26.62 -2.42 -12.10
N THR A 247 27.17 -3.45 -12.74
CA THR A 247 27.78 -3.37 -14.09
C THR A 247 26.77 -3.54 -15.23
N ARG A 248 25.52 -3.90 -14.90
CA ARG A 248 24.41 -4.05 -15.87
C ARG A 248 24.11 -2.74 -16.56
N THR A 249 23.73 -2.78 -17.84
CA THR A 249 23.32 -1.58 -18.56
C THR A 249 21.99 -1.06 -18.01
N THR A 250 21.70 0.21 -18.27
CA THR A 250 20.42 0.81 -17.87
C THR A 250 19.22 0.04 -18.44
N ASP A 251 19.32 -0.49 -19.66
CA ASP A 251 18.22 -1.22 -20.28
C ASP A 251 18.07 -2.63 -19.71
N ASP A 252 19.16 -3.32 -19.37
CA ASP A 252 19.10 -4.59 -18.63
C ASP A 252 18.41 -4.41 -17.27
N LEU A 253 18.70 -3.30 -16.58
CA LEU A 253 18.09 -2.99 -15.28
C LEU A 253 16.60 -2.68 -15.39
N LYS A 254 16.16 -2.03 -16.48
CA LYS A 254 14.73 -1.80 -16.73
C LYS A 254 14.01 -3.12 -16.99
N ALA A 255 14.56 -3.97 -17.86
CA ALA A 255 13.98 -5.28 -18.17
C ALA A 255 13.88 -6.15 -16.90
N ALA A 256 14.92 -6.14 -16.05
CA ALA A 256 14.88 -6.81 -14.75
C ALA A 256 13.77 -6.24 -13.85
N ALA A 257 13.66 -4.91 -13.73
CA ALA A 257 12.62 -4.26 -12.93
C ALA A 257 11.20 -4.62 -13.41
N GLU A 258 10.97 -4.67 -14.72
CA GLU A 258 9.69 -5.06 -15.31
C GLU A 258 9.32 -6.52 -14.97
N GLY A 259 10.30 -7.43 -14.94
CA GLY A 259 10.09 -8.81 -14.53
C GLY A 259 9.71 -8.97 -13.04
N LEU A 260 10.17 -8.06 -12.19
CA LEU A 260 9.90 -8.02 -10.74
C LEU A 260 8.53 -7.44 -10.40
N LEU A 261 7.92 -6.69 -11.32
CA LEU A 261 6.60 -6.13 -11.13
C LEU A 261 5.52 -7.17 -11.39
N LYS A 262 4.54 -7.20 -10.47
CA LYS A 262 3.32 -7.98 -10.63
C LYS A 262 2.10 -7.09 -10.47
N GLY A 263 1.07 -7.41 -11.22
CA GLY A 263 -0.20 -6.74 -11.19
C GLY A 263 -1.08 -7.30 -10.07
N CYS A 264 -1.74 -6.42 -9.33
CA CYS A 264 -2.72 -6.83 -8.34
C CYS A 264 -3.96 -7.51 -8.98
N LYS A 265 -4.04 -8.85 -8.99
CA LYS A 265 -5.21 -9.60 -9.52
C LYS A 265 -6.55 -9.08 -8.98
N GLN A 266 -6.57 -8.56 -7.74
CA GLN A 266 -7.76 -7.99 -7.12
C GLN A 266 -8.21 -6.67 -7.75
N HIS A 267 -7.29 -5.79 -8.14
CA HIS A 267 -7.63 -4.56 -8.86
C HIS A 267 -8.23 -4.88 -10.25
N PHE A 268 -7.67 -5.86 -10.97
CA PHE A 268 -8.27 -6.33 -12.23
C PHE A 268 -9.70 -6.85 -12.00
N ARG A 269 -9.90 -7.75 -11.01
CA ARG A 269 -11.23 -8.28 -10.65
C ARG A 269 -12.22 -7.19 -10.26
N THR A 270 -11.76 -6.19 -9.52
CA THR A 270 -12.57 -5.04 -9.10
C THR A 270 -12.97 -4.18 -10.30
N GLY A 271 -12.06 -3.98 -11.25
CA GLY A 271 -12.33 -3.33 -12.54
C GLY A 271 -13.42 -4.06 -13.33
N ILE A 272 -13.31 -5.39 -13.46
CA ILE A 272 -14.34 -6.22 -14.10
C ILE A 272 -15.70 -6.07 -13.38
N ALA A 273 -15.72 -6.17 -12.05
CA ALA A 273 -16.94 -6.01 -11.28
C ALA A 273 -17.58 -4.62 -11.42
N ARG A 274 -16.78 -3.57 -11.63
CA ARG A 274 -17.26 -2.22 -11.95
C ARG A 274 -17.89 -2.19 -13.34
N LEU A 275 -17.20 -2.69 -14.36
CA LEU A 275 -17.69 -2.71 -15.75
C LEU A 275 -19.01 -3.47 -15.88
N THR A 276 -19.15 -4.61 -15.20
CA THR A 276 -20.41 -5.38 -15.24
C THR A 276 -21.59 -4.67 -14.57
N ARG A 277 -21.35 -3.76 -13.62
CA ARG A 277 -22.42 -2.95 -12.99
C ARG A 277 -22.85 -1.77 -13.86
N MET A 278 -22.03 -1.38 -14.83
CA MET A 278 -22.35 -0.31 -15.76
C MET A 278 -23.21 -0.87 -16.89
N GLY A 279 -24.54 -0.87 -16.71
CA GLY A 279 -25.49 -1.40 -17.70
C GLY A 279 -25.43 -0.73 -19.08
N GLY A 280 -24.79 0.44 -19.19
CA GLY A 280 -24.49 1.08 -20.47
C GLY A 280 -23.27 0.53 -21.20
N VAL A 281 -22.41 -0.25 -20.53
CA VAL A 281 -21.17 -0.85 -21.05
C VAL A 281 -21.36 -2.34 -21.35
N ILE A 282 -21.93 -3.08 -20.40
CA ILE A 282 -22.29 -4.50 -20.56
C ILE A 282 -23.81 -4.61 -20.44
N LEU A 283 -24.48 -5.15 -21.46
CA LEU A 283 -25.94 -5.28 -21.46
C LEU A 283 -26.40 -6.39 -20.49
N GLN A 284 -27.63 -6.26 -20.00
CA GLN A 284 -28.24 -7.31 -19.16
C GLN A 284 -28.34 -8.62 -19.95
N GLY A 285 -27.79 -9.70 -19.40
CA GLY A 285 -27.75 -11.03 -20.03
C GLY A 285 -26.40 -11.41 -20.64
N GLU A 286 -25.54 -10.44 -20.93
CA GLU A 286 -24.19 -10.70 -21.47
C GLU A 286 -23.10 -10.76 -20.38
N ASP A 287 -23.47 -10.41 -19.15
CA ASP A 287 -22.62 -10.36 -17.96
C ASP A 287 -21.94 -11.70 -17.65
N LYS A 288 -22.67 -12.82 -17.82
CA LYS A 288 -22.11 -14.17 -17.65
C LYS A 288 -21.00 -14.46 -18.66
N GLN A 289 -21.20 -14.09 -19.93
CA GLN A 289 -20.21 -14.30 -20.99
C GLN A 289 -18.98 -13.42 -20.76
N PHE A 290 -19.19 -12.14 -20.43
CA PHE A 290 -18.10 -11.21 -20.11
C PHE A 290 -17.25 -11.69 -18.93
N ARG A 291 -17.89 -12.11 -17.83
CA ARG A 291 -17.19 -12.66 -16.66
C ARG A 291 -16.43 -13.95 -16.97
N ARG A 292 -16.98 -14.81 -17.83
CA ARG A 292 -16.30 -16.05 -18.25
C ARG A 292 -15.01 -15.75 -19.03
N LEU A 293 -15.08 -14.84 -20.02
CA LEU A 293 -13.91 -14.47 -20.82
C LEU A 293 -12.82 -13.78 -19.98
N THR A 294 -13.22 -12.85 -19.12
CA THR A 294 -12.29 -12.12 -18.24
C THR A 294 -11.64 -13.02 -17.18
N LYS A 295 -12.37 -14.03 -16.67
CA LYS A 295 -11.80 -15.05 -15.76
C LYS A 295 -10.82 -15.97 -16.49
N ALA A 296 -11.10 -16.36 -17.73
CA ALA A 296 -10.17 -17.16 -18.54
C ALA A 296 -8.85 -16.40 -18.76
N LEU A 297 -8.94 -15.09 -18.99
CA LEU A 297 -7.80 -14.21 -19.19
C LEU A 297 -6.90 -14.06 -17.93
N LEU A 298 -7.47 -14.14 -16.72
CA LEU A 298 -6.68 -14.15 -15.47
C LEU A 298 -5.93 -15.47 -15.19
N ASN A 299 -6.34 -16.56 -15.86
CA ASN A 299 -5.84 -17.91 -15.59
C ASN A 299 -5.01 -18.47 -16.75
N THR A 300 -4.90 -17.74 -17.86
CA THR A 300 -4.08 -18.17 -19.00
C THR A 300 -2.61 -17.97 -18.67
N LYS A 301 -1.78 -18.94 -19.04
CA LYS A 301 -0.31 -18.86 -18.96
C LYS A 301 0.34 -18.51 -20.30
N ASP A 302 -0.49 -18.43 -21.34
CA ASP A 302 -0.09 -18.19 -22.72
C ASP A 302 -0.48 -16.75 -23.12
N LEU A 303 0.53 -16.01 -23.56
CA LEU A 303 0.44 -14.61 -23.96
C LEU A 303 -0.36 -14.43 -25.26
N ASP A 304 -0.26 -15.36 -26.22
CA ASP A 304 -1.02 -15.32 -27.46
C ASP A 304 -2.51 -15.60 -27.19
N VAL A 305 -2.79 -16.54 -26.28
CA VAL A 305 -4.17 -16.81 -25.82
C VAL A 305 -4.75 -15.58 -25.12
N PHE A 306 -3.97 -14.86 -24.33
CA PHE A 306 -4.40 -13.61 -23.71
C PHE A 306 -4.74 -12.55 -24.74
N TYR A 307 -3.84 -12.28 -25.70
CA TYR A 307 -4.09 -11.26 -26.72
C TYR A 307 -5.30 -11.62 -27.59
N THR A 308 -5.42 -12.90 -27.96
CA THR A 308 -6.56 -13.41 -28.73
C THR A 308 -7.87 -13.25 -27.96
N THR A 309 -7.87 -13.60 -26.67
CA THR A 309 -9.04 -13.45 -25.78
C THR A 309 -9.38 -11.98 -25.55
N GLY A 310 -8.38 -11.12 -25.35
CA GLY A 310 -8.56 -9.67 -25.20
C GLY A 310 -9.18 -9.03 -26.45
N LYS A 311 -8.64 -9.35 -27.63
CA LYS A 311 -9.22 -8.92 -28.93
C LYS A 311 -10.67 -9.41 -29.07
N LYS A 312 -10.96 -10.65 -28.65
CA LYS A 312 -12.32 -11.18 -28.63
C LYS A 312 -13.24 -10.39 -27.68
N ILE A 313 -12.77 -10.04 -26.48
CA ILE A 313 -13.54 -9.24 -25.53
C ILE A 313 -13.84 -7.85 -26.12
N ILE A 314 -12.85 -7.19 -26.74
CA ILE A 314 -13.04 -5.89 -27.39
C ILE A 314 -14.07 -6.00 -28.53
N LYS A 315 -14.00 -7.05 -29.35
CA LYS A 315 -14.97 -7.30 -30.42
C LYS A 315 -16.39 -7.54 -29.90
N ASP A 316 -16.53 -8.38 -28.89
CA ASP A 316 -17.82 -8.78 -28.32
C ASP A 316 -18.42 -7.66 -27.45
N PHE A 317 -17.57 -6.78 -26.87
CA PHE A 317 -17.96 -5.72 -25.93
C PHE A 317 -17.25 -4.37 -26.24
N PRO A 318 -17.50 -3.72 -27.38
CA PRO A 318 -16.68 -2.59 -27.86
C PRO A 318 -16.57 -1.41 -26.88
N LYS A 319 -17.55 -1.22 -26.00
CA LYS A 319 -17.52 -0.16 -24.97
C LYS A 319 -16.49 -0.37 -23.87
N VAL A 320 -15.94 -1.58 -23.73
CA VAL A 320 -14.84 -1.85 -22.78
C VAL A 320 -13.46 -1.59 -23.39
N ALA A 321 -13.38 -1.31 -24.70
CA ALA A 321 -12.11 -1.20 -25.42
C ALA A 321 -11.11 -0.26 -24.76
N PRO A 322 -11.46 0.99 -24.34
CA PRO A 322 -10.49 1.88 -23.73
C PRO A 322 -9.84 1.33 -22.44
N TRP A 323 -10.61 0.55 -21.67
CA TRP A 323 -10.10 -0.08 -20.45
C TRP A 323 -9.26 -1.31 -20.81
N PHE A 324 -9.71 -2.15 -21.74
CA PHE A 324 -9.00 -3.38 -22.12
C PHE A 324 -7.74 -3.14 -22.94
N GLU A 325 -7.72 -2.15 -23.83
CA GLU A 325 -6.53 -1.77 -24.61
C GLU A 325 -5.39 -1.32 -23.70
N TRP A 326 -5.70 -0.66 -22.58
CA TRP A 326 -4.72 -0.31 -21.56
C TRP A 326 -4.06 -1.57 -20.95
N TRP A 327 -4.85 -2.60 -20.64
CA TRP A 327 -4.36 -3.88 -20.12
C TRP A 327 -3.62 -4.74 -21.15
N MET A 328 -3.90 -4.53 -22.43
CA MET A 328 -3.25 -5.22 -23.54
C MET A 328 -1.97 -4.55 -24.01
N ARG A 329 -1.48 -3.51 -23.32
CA ARG A 329 -0.12 -3.02 -23.58
C ARG A 329 0.90 -4.05 -23.07
N PRO A 330 1.99 -4.35 -23.79
CA PRO A 330 2.96 -5.38 -23.39
C PRO A 330 3.44 -5.24 -21.94
N GLU A 331 3.65 -4.01 -21.49
CA GLU A 331 4.15 -3.66 -20.16
C GLU A 331 3.14 -3.99 -19.05
N HIS A 332 1.84 -3.88 -19.33
CA HIS A 332 0.78 -4.18 -18.36
C HIS A 332 0.27 -5.61 -18.49
N ALA A 333 0.36 -6.19 -19.68
CA ALA A 333 -0.02 -7.56 -19.93
C ALA A 333 0.85 -8.47 -19.06
N SER A 334 2.18 -8.34 -19.13
CA SER A 334 3.16 -9.13 -18.34
C SER A 334 2.86 -9.17 -16.84
N MET A 335 2.30 -8.08 -16.30
CA MET A 335 1.92 -7.95 -14.89
C MET A 335 0.73 -8.84 -14.48
N LEU A 336 -0.18 -9.17 -15.40
CA LEU A 336 -1.37 -9.99 -15.11
C LEU A 336 -1.10 -11.50 -15.11
N PHE A 337 0.04 -11.92 -15.66
CA PHE A 337 0.43 -13.32 -15.71
C PHE A 337 1.27 -13.69 -14.49
N GLU A 338 1.12 -14.94 -14.03
CA GLU A 338 2.20 -15.58 -13.29
C GLU A 338 3.44 -15.47 -14.16
N SER A 339 4.48 -14.80 -13.66
CA SER A 339 5.73 -14.51 -14.38
C SER A 339 6.11 -15.63 -15.33
N GLN A 340 6.35 -15.28 -16.59
CA GLN A 340 7.50 -15.88 -17.25
C GLN A 340 8.76 -15.45 -16.52
#